data_AF-A0A2G2LL04-F1
#
_entry.id   AF-A0A2G2LL04-F1
#
_cell.length_a   1.000
_cell.length_b   1.000
_cell.length_c   1.000
_cell.angle_alpha   90.00
_cell.angle_beta   90.00
_cell.angle_gamma   90.00
#
_symmetry.space_group_name_H-M   'P 1'
#
loop_
_entity.id
_entity.type
_entity.pdbx_description
1 polymer ?
#
loop_
_entity_poly.entity_id
_entity_poly.type
_entity_poly.pdbx_seq_one_letter_code
_entity_poly.pdbx_strand_id
1 'polypeptide(L)'
;MNYLKLKTIMKGLKGTDEELAATLNIKNVSYSQNIKVSDIKKYLIVTGKILAIKASTDPAALITVEALDAFDEFVMSDPSNVTALKAQLDGLINASILNTTDKTILLSLGDSFISLSDQAGLGLVRAGDVQFARGLI
;
A
#
# COMPACT_ATOMS: atom_id res chain seq x y z
N MET A 1 -7.08 -23.91 -6.85
CA MET A 1 -7.47 -23.53 -5.48
C MET A 1 -6.81 -24.48 -4.49
N ASN A 2 -6.21 -24.00 -3.39
CA ASN A 2 -5.65 -24.85 -2.33
C ASN A 2 -6.66 -24.98 -1.17
N TYR A 3 -7.44 -26.06 -1.17
CA TYR A 3 -8.57 -26.23 -0.25
C TYR A 3 -8.18 -26.49 1.20
N LEU A 4 -6.99 -27.06 1.46
CA LEU A 4 -6.47 -27.20 2.83
C LEU A 4 -6.15 -25.83 3.43
N LYS A 5 -5.48 -24.96 2.65
CA LYS A 5 -5.18 -23.58 3.07
C LYS A 5 -6.46 -22.77 3.27
N LEU A 6 -7.45 -22.95 2.38
CA LEU A 6 -8.79 -22.36 2.53
C LEU A 6 -9.46 -22.81 3.84
N LYS A 7 -9.46 -24.12 4.14
CA LYS A 7 -9.99 -24.66 5.42
C LYS A 7 -9.27 -24.06 6.64
N THR A 8 -7.96 -23.86 6.56
CA THR A 8 -7.18 -23.24 7.65
C THR A 8 -7.59 -21.79 7.90
N ILE A 9 -7.69 -20.95 6.87
CA ILE A 9 -8.04 -19.53 7.05
C ILE A 9 -9.51 -19.33 7.42
N MET A 10 -10.38 -20.30 7.09
CA MET A 10 -11.78 -20.33 7.52
C MET A 10 -11.96 -20.75 8.98
N LYS A 11 -10.92 -21.27 9.64
CA LYS A 11 -11.03 -21.78 11.02
C LYS A 11 -11.43 -20.65 11.96
N GLY A 12 -12.60 -20.79 12.58
CA GLY A 12 -13.17 -19.80 13.51
C GLY A 12 -14.15 -18.82 12.87
N LEU A 13 -14.27 -18.80 11.53
CA LEU A 13 -15.32 -18.06 10.84
C LEU A 13 -16.65 -18.84 10.89
N LYS A 14 -17.76 -18.12 11.02
CA LYS A 14 -19.13 -18.68 11.04
C LYS A 14 -19.97 -17.98 9.98
N GLY A 15 -20.96 -18.69 9.45
CA GLY A 15 -21.87 -18.20 8.42
C GLY A 15 -22.15 -19.22 7.32
N THR A 16 -22.99 -18.84 6.37
CA THR A 16 -23.24 -19.61 5.15
C THR A 16 -21.99 -19.65 4.26
N ASP A 17 -22.01 -20.51 3.24
CA ASP A 17 -20.88 -20.59 2.31
C ASP A 17 -20.72 -19.29 1.50
N GLU A 18 -21.84 -18.61 1.21
CA GLU A 18 -21.89 -17.28 0.58
C GLU A 18 -21.32 -16.19 1.48
N GLU A 19 -21.70 -16.17 2.76
CA GLU A 19 -21.21 -15.19 3.74
C GLU A 19 -19.70 -15.32 3.96
N LEU A 20 -19.20 -16.56 4.02
CA LEU A 20 -17.77 -16.82 4.13
C LEU A 20 -17.01 -16.44 2.87
N ALA A 21 -17.51 -16.81 1.68
CA ALA A 21 -16.90 -16.41 0.43
C ALA A 21 -16.85 -14.89 0.30
N ALA A 22 -17.93 -14.18 0.67
CA ALA A 22 -17.93 -12.73 0.72
C ALA A 22 -16.87 -12.23 1.71
N THR A 23 -16.89 -12.69 2.96
CA THR A 23 -15.96 -12.28 4.02
C THR A 23 -14.50 -12.46 3.62
N LEU A 24 -14.15 -13.61 3.02
CA LEU A 24 -12.77 -13.92 2.62
C LEU A 24 -12.26 -13.03 1.49
N ASN A 25 -13.16 -12.51 0.65
CA ASN A 25 -12.84 -11.62 -0.47
C ASN A 25 -12.99 -10.12 -0.12
N ILE A 26 -13.45 -9.75 1.09
CA ILE A 26 -13.47 -8.35 1.54
C ILE A 26 -12.02 -7.85 1.64
N LYS A 27 -11.73 -6.72 1.00
CA LYS A 27 -10.42 -6.05 1.08
C LYS A 27 -10.33 -5.19 2.34
N ASN A 28 -10.03 -5.81 3.46
CA ASN A 28 -9.89 -5.15 4.77
C ASN A 28 -8.60 -5.50 5.52
N VAL A 29 -7.74 -6.34 4.95
CA VAL A 29 -6.44 -6.67 5.53
C VAL A 29 -5.45 -5.60 5.08
N SER A 30 -4.91 -4.83 6.02
CA SER A 30 -3.88 -3.83 5.74
C SER A 30 -2.66 -4.48 5.11
N TYR A 31 -2.22 -3.90 3.99
CA TYR A 31 -1.05 -4.35 3.23
C TYR A 31 -0.26 -3.13 2.77
N SER A 32 1.06 -3.20 2.91
CA SER A 32 1.94 -2.14 2.41
C SER A 32 2.37 -2.48 0.99
N GLN A 33 2.05 -1.59 0.05
CA GLN A 33 2.47 -1.68 -1.35
C GLN A 33 3.56 -0.65 -1.63
N ASN A 34 4.31 -0.84 -2.72
CA ASN A 34 5.29 0.13 -3.18
C ASN A 34 4.59 1.44 -3.60
N ILE A 35 5.21 2.57 -3.25
CA ILE A 35 4.70 3.89 -3.66
C ILE A 35 5.28 4.22 -5.02
N LYS A 36 4.43 4.32 -6.04
CA LYS A 36 4.89 4.71 -7.38
C LYS A 36 5.26 6.18 -7.41
N VAL A 37 6.39 6.49 -8.04
CA VAL A 37 6.83 7.87 -8.24
C VAL A 37 5.83 8.65 -9.10
N SER A 38 5.12 7.99 -10.02
CA SER A 38 4.03 8.62 -10.78
C SER A 38 2.92 9.19 -9.88
N ASP A 39 2.57 8.49 -8.79
CA ASP A 39 1.51 8.91 -7.88
C ASP A 39 1.98 10.07 -7.00
N ILE A 40 3.24 10.05 -6.57
CA ILE A 40 3.89 11.17 -5.88
C ILE A 40 3.92 12.40 -6.79
N LYS A 41 4.41 12.26 -8.04
CA LYS A 41 4.46 13.36 -9.02
C LYS A 41 3.06 13.93 -9.26
N LYS A 42 2.04 13.08 -9.43
CA LYS A 42 0.64 13.52 -9.60
C LYS A 42 0.16 14.33 -8.39
N TYR A 43 0.38 13.85 -7.17
CA TYR A 43 0.03 14.58 -5.95
C TYR A 43 0.70 15.96 -5.91
N LEU A 44 2.02 16.01 -6.12
CA LEU A 44 2.81 17.25 -6.06
C LEU A 44 2.41 18.26 -7.15
N ILE A 45 2.01 17.78 -8.33
CA ILE A 45 1.51 18.63 -9.41
C ILE A 45 0.13 19.21 -9.03
N VAL A 46 -0.81 18.37 -8.60
CA VAL A 46 -2.18 18.78 -8.28
C VAL A 46 -2.22 19.76 -7.09
N THR A 47 -1.33 19.57 -6.12
CA THR A 47 -1.21 20.44 -4.94
C THR A 47 -0.30 21.66 -5.17
N GLY A 48 0.25 21.83 -6.38
CA GLY A 48 1.13 22.95 -6.73
C GLY A 48 2.52 22.92 -6.07
N LYS A 49 2.87 21.85 -5.35
CA LYS A 49 4.12 21.70 -4.60
C LYS A 49 5.33 21.40 -5.49
N ILE A 50 5.11 20.81 -6.67
CA ILE A 50 6.19 20.41 -7.57
C ILE A 50 7.08 21.58 -8.02
N LEU A 51 6.49 22.76 -8.21
CA LEU A 51 7.23 23.95 -8.63
C LEU A 51 8.11 24.48 -7.50
N ALA A 52 7.59 24.50 -6.27
CA ALA A 52 8.36 24.91 -5.10
C ALA A 52 9.55 23.97 -4.86
N ILE A 53 9.38 22.67 -5.09
CA ILE A 53 10.49 21.70 -5.02
C ILE A 53 11.53 22.00 -6.10
N LYS A 54 11.12 22.18 -7.36
CA LYS A 54 12.05 22.41 -8.48
C LYS A 54 12.79 23.76 -8.41
N ALA A 55 12.16 24.78 -7.83
CA ALA A 55 12.74 26.11 -7.71
C ALA A 55 13.60 26.30 -6.44
N SER A 56 13.54 25.36 -5.51
CA SER A 56 14.26 25.45 -4.24
C SER A 56 15.74 25.08 -4.39
N THR A 57 16.60 25.77 -3.64
CA THR A 57 18.03 25.46 -3.50
C THR A 57 18.32 24.60 -2.26
N ASP A 58 17.29 24.23 -1.50
CA ASP A 58 17.43 23.38 -0.32
C ASP A 58 17.93 21.97 -0.74
N PRO A 59 18.92 21.39 -0.04
CA PRO A 59 19.43 20.06 -0.36
C PRO A 59 18.35 18.97 -0.42
N ALA A 60 17.33 19.03 0.47
CA ALA A 60 16.24 18.07 0.44
C ALA A 60 15.37 18.27 -0.82
N ALA A 61 15.18 19.49 -1.30
CA ALA A 61 14.46 19.71 -2.54
C ALA A 61 15.21 19.16 -3.76
N LEU A 62 16.52 19.40 -3.84
CA LEU A 62 17.37 18.92 -4.92
C LEU A 62 17.41 17.38 -4.97
N ILE A 63 17.66 16.73 -3.83
CA ILE A 63 17.65 15.26 -3.72
C ILE A 63 16.27 14.70 -4.05
N THR A 64 15.18 15.41 -3.73
CA THR A 64 13.83 14.97 -4.08
C THR A 64 13.63 14.95 -5.58
N VAL A 65 14.08 15.98 -6.31
CA VAL A 65 13.98 16.00 -7.78
C VAL A 65 14.75 14.83 -8.37
N GLU A 66 15.98 14.61 -7.92
CA GLU A 66 16.81 13.49 -8.38
C GLU A 66 16.15 12.14 -8.09
N ALA A 67 15.64 11.93 -6.88
CA ALA A 67 14.96 10.69 -6.51
C ALA A 67 13.69 10.45 -7.34
N LEU A 68 12.91 11.50 -7.62
CA LEU A 68 11.72 11.40 -8.46
C LEU A 68 12.06 11.12 -9.93
N ASP A 69 13.26 11.41 -10.39
CA ASP A 69 13.67 11.11 -11.78
C ASP A 69 14.47 9.82 -11.89
N ALA A 70 15.11 9.36 -10.81
CA ALA A 70 15.92 8.14 -10.78
C ALA A 70 15.11 6.86 -10.46
N PHE A 71 14.01 6.98 -9.72
CA PHE A 71 13.23 5.82 -9.27
C PHE A 71 11.86 5.75 -9.95
N ASP A 72 11.41 4.53 -10.23
CA ASP A 72 10.03 4.27 -10.66
C ASP A 72 9.09 4.13 -9.45
N GLU A 73 9.58 3.57 -8.35
CA GLU A 73 8.84 3.34 -7.12
C GLU A 73 9.74 3.30 -5.88
N PHE A 74 9.15 3.61 -4.72
CA PHE A 74 9.73 3.42 -3.41
C PHE A 74 9.24 2.09 -2.83
N VAL A 75 10.18 1.19 -2.55
CA VAL A 75 9.89 -0.14 -2.02
C VAL A 75 9.58 -0.06 -0.53
N MET A 76 8.30 -0.18 -0.16
CA MET A 76 7.82 0.03 1.21
C MET A 76 8.02 -1.19 2.12
N SER A 77 8.36 -2.34 1.55
CA SER A 77 8.70 -3.54 2.32
C SER A 77 10.09 -3.48 2.96
N ASP A 78 10.96 -2.56 2.51
CA ASP A 78 12.30 -2.37 3.09
C ASP A 78 12.28 -1.23 4.12
N PRO A 79 12.52 -1.52 5.41
CA PRO A 79 12.55 -0.50 6.46
C PRO A 79 13.55 0.64 6.22
N SER A 80 14.65 0.37 5.52
CA SER A 80 15.69 1.36 5.23
C SER A 80 15.18 2.38 4.22
N ASN A 81 14.49 1.92 3.18
CA ASN A 81 13.83 2.78 2.18
C ASN A 81 12.73 3.63 2.82
N VAL A 82 11.91 3.03 3.69
CA VAL A 82 10.87 3.76 4.42
C VAL A 82 11.48 4.85 5.31
N THR A 83 12.59 4.56 5.99
CA THR A 83 13.30 5.53 6.83
C THR A 83 13.88 6.67 5.99
N ALA A 84 14.53 6.35 4.87
CA ALA A 84 15.08 7.34 3.95
C ALA A 84 13.98 8.24 3.35
N LEU A 85 12.87 7.67 2.90
CA LEU A 85 11.72 8.42 2.39
C LEU A 85 11.14 9.35 3.45
N LYS A 86 10.96 8.87 4.69
CA LYS A 86 10.47 9.70 5.80
C LYS A 86 11.41 10.88 6.09
N ALA A 87 12.72 10.62 6.16
CA ALA A 87 13.72 11.65 6.37
C ALA A 87 13.72 12.69 5.24
N GLN A 88 13.55 12.25 4.00
CA GLN A 88 13.44 13.13 2.84
C GLN A 88 12.21 14.05 2.93
N LEU A 89 11.04 13.48 3.27
CA LEU A 89 9.81 14.26 3.47
C LEU A 89 9.93 15.23 4.65
N ASP A 90 10.63 14.84 5.73
CA ASP A 90 10.93 15.73 6.86
C ASP A 90 11.83 16.90 6.46
N GLY A 91 12.83 16.65 5.60
CA GLY A 91 13.65 17.71 5.00
C GLY A 91 12.81 18.72 4.23
N LEU A 92 11.86 18.26 3.41
CA LEU A 92 10.95 19.15 2.67
C LEU A 92 9.98 19.92 3.58
N ILE A 93 9.59 19.36 4.72
CA ILE A 93 8.81 20.08 5.75
C ILE A 93 9.66 21.16 6.41
N ASN A 94 10.90 20.84 6.77
CA ASN A 94 11.83 21.81 7.37
C ASN A 94 12.14 22.97 6.42
N ALA A 95 12.21 22.69 5.10
CA ALA A 95 12.31 23.70 4.05
C ALA A 95 11.01 24.49 3.80
N SER A 96 9.94 24.23 4.57
CA SER A 96 8.61 24.83 4.41
C SER A 96 7.96 24.62 3.04
N ILE A 97 8.38 23.59 2.31
CA ILE A 97 7.83 23.23 0.99
C ILE A 97 6.59 22.35 1.17
N LEU A 98 6.72 21.33 2.00
CA LEU A 98 5.64 20.44 2.42
C LEU A 98 5.19 20.76 3.84
N ASN A 99 4.05 20.22 4.24
CA ASN A 99 3.59 20.18 5.62
C ASN A 99 3.33 18.74 6.10
N THR A 100 2.96 18.58 7.37
CA THR A 100 2.67 17.27 7.98
C THR A 100 1.53 16.52 7.27
N THR A 101 0.53 17.24 6.76
CA THR A 101 -0.57 16.65 5.98
C THR A 101 -0.05 16.08 4.67
N ASP A 102 0.80 16.80 3.95
CA ASP A 102 1.43 16.33 2.70
C ASP A 102 2.21 15.03 2.93
N LYS A 103 3.04 14.98 3.98
CA LYS A 103 3.79 13.78 4.37
C LYS A 103 2.86 12.61 4.66
N THR A 104 1.77 12.85 5.38
CA THR A 104 0.80 11.81 5.73
C THR A 104 0.15 11.24 4.47
N ILE A 105 -0.28 12.10 3.55
CA ILE A 105 -0.89 11.68 2.28
C ILE A 105 0.11 10.89 1.43
N LEU A 106 1.34 11.39 1.28
CA LEU A 106 2.37 10.73 0.47
C LEU A 106 2.72 9.35 1.01
N LEU A 107 2.87 9.18 2.33
CA LEU A 107 3.12 7.87 2.94
C LEU A 107 1.90 6.94 2.79
N SER A 108 0.68 7.48 2.88
CA SER A 108 -0.55 6.70 2.72
C SER A 108 -0.78 6.15 1.30
N LEU A 109 -0.04 6.64 0.29
CA LEU A 109 -0.05 6.03 -1.05
C LEU A 109 0.47 4.58 -1.02
N GLY A 110 1.26 4.24 -0.01
CA GLY A 110 1.75 2.88 0.24
C GLY A 110 0.77 2.03 1.05
N ASP A 111 -0.31 2.62 1.57
CA ASP A 111 -1.34 1.90 2.31
C ASP A 111 -2.34 1.30 1.32
N SER A 112 -2.55 0.00 1.42
CA SER A 112 -3.49 -0.74 0.59
C SER A 112 -4.26 -1.74 1.45
N PHE A 113 -5.34 -2.27 0.89
CA PHE A 113 -6.12 -3.32 1.51
C PHE A 113 -6.24 -4.50 0.55
N ILE A 114 -5.87 -5.68 1.06
CA ILE A 114 -6.05 -6.95 0.36
C ILE A 114 -7.11 -7.78 1.08
N SER A 115 -7.60 -8.79 0.40
CA SER A 115 -8.51 -9.76 1.02
C SER A 115 -7.72 -10.87 1.75
N LEU A 116 -8.37 -11.58 2.67
CA LEU A 116 -7.77 -12.76 3.31
C LEU A 116 -7.44 -13.84 2.27
N SER A 117 -8.25 -13.97 1.22
CA SER A 117 -7.99 -14.89 0.11
C SER A 117 -6.78 -14.48 -0.72
N ASP A 118 -6.60 -13.18 -0.98
CA ASP A 118 -5.40 -12.64 -1.65
C ASP A 118 -4.15 -12.84 -0.79
N GLN A 119 -4.22 -12.54 0.51
CA GLN A 119 -3.11 -12.77 1.46
C GLN A 119 -2.72 -14.24 1.51
N ALA A 120 -3.69 -15.15 1.39
CA ALA A 120 -3.47 -16.58 1.32
C ALA A 120 -3.03 -17.08 -0.08
N GLY A 121 -2.97 -16.22 -1.10
CA GLY A 121 -2.63 -16.62 -2.48
C GLY A 121 -3.66 -17.57 -3.10
N LEU A 122 -4.92 -17.48 -2.69
CA LEU A 122 -6.01 -18.32 -3.16
C LEU A 122 -6.78 -17.70 -4.34
N GLY A 123 -6.67 -16.38 -4.51
CA GLY A 123 -7.47 -15.62 -5.47
C GLY A 123 -8.94 -15.56 -5.07
N LEU A 124 -9.84 -15.35 -6.03
CA LEU A 124 -11.28 -15.25 -5.77
C LEU A 124 -11.84 -16.57 -5.22
N VAL A 125 -12.37 -16.53 -4.00
CA VAL A 125 -13.06 -17.67 -3.36
C VAL A 125 -14.56 -17.63 -3.64
N ARG A 126 -15.15 -18.73 -4.12
CA ARG A 126 -16.62 -18.84 -4.34
C ARG A 126 -17.27 -19.69 -3.25
N ALA A 127 -18.59 -19.58 -3.09
CA ALA A 127 -19.34 -20.39 -2.12
C ALA A 127 -19.09 -21.91 -2.30
N GLY A 128 -19.02 -22.40 -3.54
CA GLY A 128 -18.69 -23.80 -3.81
C GLY A 128 -17.29 -24.22 -3.34
N ASP A 129 -16.31 -23.29 -3.34
CA ASP A 129 -14.98 -23.57 -2.80
C ASP A 129 -15.00 -23.72 -1.27
N VAL A 130 -15.81 -22.90 -0.61
CA VAL A 130 -16.05 -22.94 0.84
C VAL A 130 -16.73 -24.24 1.24
N GLN A 131 -17.80 -24.61 0.51
CA GLN A 131 -18.53 -25.87 0.72
C GLN A 131 -17.59 -27.07 0.61
N PHE A 132 -16.76 -27.10 -0.45
CA PHE A 132 -15.80 -28.18 -0.66
C PHE A 132 -14.75 -28.24 0.45
N ALA A 133 -14.17 -27.10 0.83
CA ALA A 133 -13.14 -27.03 1.88
C ALA A 133 -13.67 -27.48 3.26
N ARG A 134 -14.95 -27.25 3.58
CA ARG A 134 -15.60 -27.75 4.79
C ARG A 134 -15.75 -29.26 4.81
N GLY A 135 -15.98 -29.88 3.65
CA GLY A 135 -16.15 -31.33 3.51
C GLY A 135 -14.84 -32.13 3.54
N LEU A 136 -13.68 -31.47 3.48
CA LEU A 136 -12.40 -32.14 3.66
C LEU A 136 -12.27 -32.61 5.11
N ILE A 137 -11.89 -33.86 5.34
CA ILE A 137 -11.57 -34.42 6.66
C ILE A 137 -10.13 -34.05 7.01
#